data_AF-A0A2J0LYM7-F1
#
_entry.id   AF-A0A2J0LYM7-F1
#
_cell.length_a   1.000
_cell.length_b   1.000
_cell.length_c   1.000
_cell.angle_alpha   90.00
_cell.angle_beta   90.00
_cell.angle_gamma   90.00
#
_symmetry.space_group_name_H-M   'P 1'
#
loop_
_entity.id
_entity.type
_entity.pdbx_description
1 polymer ?
#
loop_
_entity_poly.entity_id
_entity_poly.type
_entity_poly.pdbx_seq_one_letter_code
_entity_poly.pdbx_strand_id
1 'polypeptide(L)'
;MKKMYLDIDEVLLARGGEPALGLVEFLRFATENYDCYWLTTHCDGDTKDVFLYLVGQIPSEALPYIEKIKPTKFGTFKTEAIDFDSNFYWLDDTLFEMERRTLVEYNALGSFIPINLLSNPNQLFDVIQTLSTLP
;
A
#
# COMPACT_ATOMS: atom_id res chain seq x y z
N MET A 1 7.61 0.66 15.31
CA MET A 1 6.57 1.22 14.43
C MET A 1 6.04 0.08 13.58
N LYS A 2 4.71 -0.03 13.39
CA LYS A 2 4.11 -1.10 12.58
C LYS A 2 4.44 -0.87 11.10
N LYS A 3 4.61 -1.93 10.30
CA LYS A 3 4.90 -1.79 8.86
C LYS A 3 3.62 -1.60 8.04
N MET A 4 3.72 -0.89 6.92
CA MET A 4 2.62 -0.78 5.94
C MET A 4 3.15 -1.02 4.53
N TYR A 5 2.63 -2.04 3.87
CA TYR A 5 2.94 -2.40 2.50
C TYR A 5 1.85 -1.86 1.57
N LEU A 6 2.26 -1.13 0.54
CA LEU A 6 1.35 -0.37 -0.32
C LEU A 6 1.51 -0.78 -1.78
N ASP A 7 0.44 -1.28 -2.38
CA ASP A 7 0.33 -1.28 -3.84
C ASP A 7 -0.07 0.11 -4.37
N ILE A 8 -0.01 0.28 -5.69
CA ILE A 8 -0.31 1.53 -6.38
C ILE A 8 -1.60 1.42 -7.21
N ASP A 9 -1.64 0.50 -8.17
CA ASP A 9 -2.72 0.43 -9.15
C ASP A 9 -4.01 -0.08 -8.51
N GLU A 10 -5.13 0.58 -8.79
CA GLU A 10 -6.43 0.35 -8.15
C GLU A 10 -6.43 0.50 -6.60
N VAL A 11 -5.34 1.05 -6.00
CA VAL A 11 -5.18 1.32 -4.57
C VAL A 11 -4.93 2.80 -4.25
N LEU A 12 -3.82 3.36 -4.74
CA LEU A 12 -3.49 4.79 -4.62
C LEU A 12 -3.93 5.56 -5.86
N LEU A 13 -3.93 4.88 -7.00
CA LEU A 13 -4.52 5.34 -8.24
C LEU A 13 -5.80 4.54 -8.49
N ALA A 14 -6.91 5.22 -8.77
CA ALA A 14 -8.12 4.58 -9.25
C ALA A 14 -7.91 4.04 -10.67
N ARG A 15 -8.83 3.18 -11.11
CA ARG A 15 -8.85 2.69 -12.49
C ARG A 15 -8.82 3.87 -13.46
N GLY A 16 -7.83 3.89 -14.35
CA GLY A 16 -7.58 4.98 -15.29
C GLY A 16 -6.40 5.88 -14.93
N GLY A 17 -5.75 5.66 -13.77
CA GLY A 17 -4.54 6.40 -13.36
C GLY A 17 -4.82 7.68 -12.58
N GLU A 18 -6.09 7.99 -12.31
CA GLU A 18 -6.47 9.16 -11.51
C GLU A 18 -6.17 8.90 -10.02
N PRO A 19 -5.71 9.90 -9.26
CA PRO A 19 -5.54 9.78 -7.81
C PRO A 19 -6.80 9.31 -7.10
N ALA A 20 -6.66 8.35 -6.19
CA ALA A 20 -7.75 7.96 -5.30
C ALA A 20 -8.21 9.14 -4.43
N LEU A 21 -9.50 9.21 -4.10
CA LEU A 21 -10.01 10.23 -3.18
C LEU A 21 -9.35 10.04 -1.80
N GLY A 22 -8.82 11.13 -1.25
CA GLY A 22 -8.11 11.10 0.03
C GLY A 22 -6.66 10.62 -0.05
N LEU A 23 -6.07 10.51 -1.25
CA LEU A 23 -4.69 10.05 -1.43
C LEU A 23 -3.68 10.81 -0.56
N VAL A 24 -3.74 12.14 -0.53
CA VAL A 24 -2.78 12.97 0.22
C VAL A 24 -2.94 12.76 1.72
N GLU A 25 -4.18 12.76 2.22
CA GLU A 25 -4.50 12.51 3.61
C GLU A 25 -4.06 11.12 4.05
N PHE A 26 -4.28 10.11 3.20
CA PHE A 26 -3.88 8.74 3.44
C PHE A 26 -2.36 8.60 3.48
N LEU A 27 -1.63 9.12 2.49
CA LEU A 27 -0.17 9.03 2.46
C LEU A 27 0.48 9.77 3.63
N ARG A 28 -0.06 10.93 4.01
CA ARG A 28 0.37 11.63 5.24
C ARG A 28 0.18 10.75 6.46
N PHE A 29 -1.04 10.25 6.68
CA PHE A 29 -1.36 9.39 7.81
C PHE A 29 -0.47 8.15 7.84
N ALA A 30 -0.35 7.44 6.72
CA ALA A 30 0.45 6.23 6.58
C ALA A 30 1.91 6.50 6.97
N THR A 31 2.54 7.49 6.35
CA THR A 31 3.97 7.76 6.53
C THR A 31 4.34 8.45 7.84
N GLU A 32 3.36 9.01 8.56
CA GLU A 32 3.56 9.54 9.92
C GLU A 32 3.41 8.46 11.01
N ASN A 33 2.66 7.38 10.75
CA ASN A 33 2.31 6.37 11.76
C ASN A 33 2.92 4.99 11.51
N TYR A 34 3.36 4.71 10.28
CA TYR A 34 3.85 3.40 9.86
C TYR A 34 5.19 3.49 9.14
N ASP A 35 5.98 2.42 9.25
CA ASP A 35 7.15 2.23 8.41
C ASP A 35 6.69 1.69 7.05
N CYS A 36 6.65 2.56 6.04
CA CYS A 36 5.97 2.29 4.78
C CYS A 36 6.90 1.70 3.72
N TYR A 37 6.39 0.74 2.96
CA TYR A 37 7.09 0.00 1.92
C TYR A 37 6.24 -0.11 0.66
N TRP A 38 6.86 0.08 -0.50
CA TRP A 38 6.23 -0.22 -1.78
C TRP A 38 6.10 -1.73 -1.94
N LEU A 39 4.91 -2.21 -2.25
CA LEU A 39 4.64 -3.61 -2.56
C LEU A 39 3.82 -3.71 -3.84
N THR A 40 4.46 -3.31 -4.92
CA THR A 40 3.87 -3.06 -6.23
C THR A 40 4.80 -3.57 -7.33
N THR A 41 4.25 -3.88 -8.50
CA THR A 41 5.03 -4.31 -9.68
C THR A 41 5.92 -3.20 -10.24
N HIS A 42 5.70 -1.94 -9.86
CA HIS A 42 6.53 -0.81 -10.25
C HIS A 42 7.82 -0.65 -9.41
N CYS A 43 8.02 -1.49 -8.39
CA CYS A 43 9.18 -1.44 -7.50
C CYS A 43 10.02 -2.73 -7.60
N ASP A 44 11.26 -2.61 -8.06
CA ASP A 44 12.22 -3.72 -8.13
C ASP A 44 13.49 -3.45 -7.30
N GLY A 45 13.29 -3.02 -6.05
CA GLY A 45 14.38 -2.69 -5.11
C GLY A 45 14.93 -1.26 -5.22
N ASP A 46 14.40 -0.44 -6.13
CA ASP A 46 14.64 1.01 -6.24
C ASP A 46 13.29 1.75 -6.33
N THR A 47 13.22 2.98 -5.83
CA THR A 47 12.01 3.83 -5.86
C THR A 47 11.93 4.72 -7.10
N LYS A 48 12.97 4.77 -7.93
CA LYS A 48 12.99 5.60 -9.15
C LYS A 48 11.83 5.30 -10.10
N ASP A 49 11.60 4.03 -10.41
CA ASP A 49 10.55 3.64 -11.36
C ASP A 49 9.16 3.90 -10.78
N VAL A 50 8.98 3.67 -9.48
CA VAL A 50 7.77 4.08 -8.74
C VAL A 50 7.54 5.59 -8.84
N PHE A 51 8.58 6.39 -8.58
CA PHE A 51 8.48 7.85 -8.63
C PHE A 51 8.14 8.33 -10.04
N LEU A 52 8.83 7.82 -11.07
CA LEU A 52 8.55 8.16 -12.46
C LEU A 52 7.13 7.75 -12.89
N TYR A 53 6.64 6.62 -12.39
CA TYR A 53 5.28 6.18 -12.64
C TYR A 53 4.26 7.14 -12.02
N LEU A 54 4.45 7.54 -10.76
CA LEU A 54 3.49 8.39 -10.04
C LEU A 54 3.54 9.87 -10.45
N VAL A 55 4.72 10.38 -10.83
CA VAL A 55 4.89 11.80 -11.16
C VAL A 55 4.02 12.18 -12.36
N GLY A 56 3.21 13.23 -12.18
CA GLY A 56 2.26 13.72 -13.17
C GLY A 56 0.88 13.09 -13.09
N GLN A 57 0.72 11.97 -12.38
CA GLN A 57 -0.57 11.39 -12.05
C GLN A 57 -1.10 11.92 -10.72
N ILE A 58 -0.21 12.14 -9.74
CA ILE A 58 -0.58 12.56 -8.38
C ILE A 58 -0.44 14.07 -8.13
N PRO A 59 -1.15 14.62 -7.13
CA PRO A 59 -0.93 15.99 -6.65
C PRO A 59 0.48 16.16 -6.09
N SER A 60 1.08 17.35 -6.27
CA SER A 60 2.44 17.63 -5.79
C SER A 60 2.54 17.61 -4.26
N GLU A 61 1.42 17.83 -3.55
CA GLU A 61 1.32 17.72 -2.10
C GLU A 61 1.58 16.29 -1.57
N ALA A 62 1.44 15.27 -2.42
CA ALA A 62 1.72 13.88 -2.05
C ALA A 62 3.22 13.53 -2.06
N LEU A 63 4.04 14.29 -2.80
CA LEU A 63 5.45 13.97 -3.04
C LEU A 63 6.28 13.81 -1.75
N PRO A 64 6.18 14.69 -0.74
CA PRO A 64 6.96 14.55 0.49
C PRO A 64 6.66 13.27 1.28
N TYR A 65 5.51 12.65 1.06
CA TYR A 65 5.13 11.39 1.71
C TYR A 65 5.62 10.19 0.90
N ILE A 66 5.49 10.23 -0.42
CA ILE A 66 6.00 9.18 -1.32
C ILE A 66 7.50 8.97 -1.17
N GLU A 67 8.26 10.04 -1.00
CA GLU A 67 9.71 9.99 -0.78
C GLU A 67 10.11 9.24 0.52
N LYS A 68 9.18 9.08 1.47
CA LYS A 68 9.42 8.35 2.72
C LYS A 68 9.21 6.83 2.58
N ILE A 69 8.59 6.38 1.49
CA ILE A 69 8.21 4.97 1.30
C ILE A 69 9.40 4.18 0.74
N LYS A 70 9.75 3.10 1.43
CA LYS A 70 10.95 2.30 1.15
C LYS A 70 10.70 1.32 0.01
N PRO A 71 11.72 0.98 -0.80
CA PRO A 71 11.56 -0.01 -1.85
C PRO A 71 11.46 -1.42 -1.26
N THR A 72 10.80 -2.31 -1.99
CA THR A 72 10.92 -3.76 -1.80
C THR A 72 11.21 -4.44 -3.13
N LYS A 73 11.41 -5.76 -3.09
CA LYS A 73 11.63 -6.59 -4.27
C LYS A 73 11.05 -7.97 -4.00
N PHE A 74 10.29 -8.48 -4.96
CA PHE A 74 9.76 -9.84 -4.97
C PHE A 74 9.93 -10.46 -6.36
N GLY A 75 9.98 -11.78 -6.45
CA GLY A 75 10.13 -12.50 -7.70
C GLY A 75 8.78 -12.87 -8.32
N THR A 76 7.96 -13.62 -7.58
CA THR A 76 6.67 -14.12 -8.10
C THR A 76 5.49 -13.54 -7.32
N PHE A 77 5.52 -13.67 -6.00
CA PHE A 77 4.43 -13.23 -5.13
C PHE A 77 4.88 -12.10 -4.22
N LYS A 78 4.01 -11.11 -4.02
CA LYS A 78 4.30 -9.95 -3.16
C LYS A 78 4.64 -10.38 -1.73
N THR A 79 4.05 -11.49 -1.27
CA THR A 79 4.35 -12.06 0.06
C THR A 79 5.82 -12.43 0.27
N GLU A 80 6.62 -12.61 -0.79
CA GLU A 80 8.07 -12.85 -0.67
C GLU A 80 8.84 -11.65 -0.08
N ALA A 81 8.30 -10.44 -0.22
CA ALA A 81 8.89 -9.20 0.28
C ALA A 81 8.35 -8.76 1.64
N ILE A 82 7.36 -9.47 2.19
CA ILE A 82 6.75 -9.15 3.48
C ILE A 82 7.63 -9.70 4.61
N ASP A 83 7.89 -8.85 5.61
CA ASP A 83 8.51 -9.26 6.86
C ASP A 83 7.44 -9.78 7.83
N PHE A 84 7.30 -11.11 7.89
CA PHE A 84 6.34 -11.78 8.75
C PHE A 84 6.72 -11.81 10.24
N ASP A 85 7.94 -11.44 10.60
CA ASP A 85 8.36 -11.33 12.00
C ASP A 85 7.90 -10.02 12.66
N SER A 86 7.38 -9.08 11.85
CA SER A 86 6.86 -7.79 12.29
C SER A 86 5.33 -7.72 12.17
N ASN A 87 4.69 -6.93 13.03
CA ASN A 87 3.31 -6.52 12.77
C ASN A 87 3.26 -5.63 11.51
N PHE A 88 2.30 -5.89 10.63
CA PHE A 88 2.13 -5.12 9.39
C PHE A 88 0.66 -4.93 8.99
N TYR A 89 0.44 -4.01 8.05
CA TYR A 89 -0.73 -3.98 7.18
C TYR A 89 -0.28 -4.04 5.73
N TRP A 90 -1.07 -4.65 4.86
CA TRP A 90 -0.84 -4.68 3.42
C TRP A 90 -2.12 -4.26 2.71
N LEU A 91 -2.05 -3.18 1.94
CA LEU A 91 -3.14 -2.66 1.13
C LEU A 91 -2.91 -3.05 -0.32
N ASP A 92 -3.88 -3.77 -0.89
CA ASP A 92 -3.88 -4.26 -2.26
C ASP A 92 -5.32 -4.38 -2.75
N ASP A 93 -5.54 -4.24 -4.05
CA ASP A 93 -6.83 -4.53 -4.65
C ASP A 93 -7.04 -6.04 -4.85
N THR A 94 -5.94 -6.78 -5.01
CA THR A 94 -5.95 -8.19 -5.34
C THR A 94 -5.17 -9.02 -4.30
N LEU A 95 -5.73 -10.16 -3.90
CA LEU A 95 -5.03 -11.17 -3.10
C LEU A 95 -5.08 -12.51 -3.83
N PHE A 96 -3.95 -12.92 -4.42
CA PHE A 96 -3.91 -14.21 -5.10
C PHE A 96 -4.02 -15.38 -4.12
N GLU A 97 -4.53 -16.52 -4.59
CA GLU A 97 -4.75 -17.69 -3.75
C GLU A 97 -3.47 -18.19 -3.07
N MET A 98 -2.33 -18.14 -3.76
CA MET A 98 -1.05 -18.51 -3.16
C MET A 98 -0.61 -17.51 -2.08
N GLU A 99 -0.82 -16.21 -2.28
CA GLU A 99 -0.51 -15.19 -1.28
C GLU A 99 -1.42 -15.33 -0.06
N ARG A 100 -2.72 -15.62 -0.28
CA ARG A 100 -3.67 -15.94 0.80
C ARG A 100 -3.17 -17.12 1.63
N ARG A 101 -2.71 -18.20 0.99
CA ARG A 101 -2.16 -19.38 1.69
C ARG A 101 -0.95 -19.00 2.53
N THR A 102 0.00 -18.26 1.95
CA THR A 102 1.15 -17.73 2.70
C THR A 102 0.70 -16.92 3.91
N LEU A 103 -0.22 -15.96 3.75
CA LEU A 103 -0.74 -15.19 4.88
C LEU A 103 -1.38 -16.07 5.96
N VAL A 104 -2.10 -17.14 5.60
CA VAL A 104 -2.68 -18.09 6.56
C VAL A 104 -1.61 -18.89 7.28
N GLU A 105 -0.58 -19.37 6.56
CA GLU A 105 0.55 -20.12 7.13
C GLU A 105 1.29 -19.31 8.20
N TYR A 106 1.44 -18.00 7.98
CA TYR A 106 2.04 -17.08 8.94
C TYR A 106 1.04 -16.46 9.94
N ASN A 107 -0.22 -16.91 9.96
CA ASN A 107 -1.30 -16.36 10.80
C ASN A 107 -1.47 -14.83 10.66
N ALA A 108 -1.26 -14.31 9.46
CA ALA A 108 -1.21 -12.89 9.12
C ALA A 108 -2.33 -12.46 8.15
N LEU A 109 -3.33 -13.31 7.89
CA LEU A 109 -4.44 -12.97 6.98
C LEU A 109 -5.19 -11.69 7.40
N GLY A 110 -5.30 -11.43 8.71
CA GLY A 110 -5.91 -10.20 9.23
C GLY A 110 -5.10 -8.92 9.00
N SER A 111 -3.86 -9.03 8.53
CA SER A 111 -3.03 -7.89 8.14
C SER A 111 -3.35 -7.38 6.73
N PHE A 112 -4.05 -8.16 5.91
CA PHE A 112 -4.46 -7.77 4.57
C PHE A 112 -5.69 -6.86 4.62
N ILE A 113 -5.60 -5.69 3.98
CA ILE A 113 -6.68 -4.71 3.86
C ILE A 113 -7.06 -4.66 2.37
N PRO A 114 -8.17 -5.32 1.95
CA PRO A 114 -8.61 -5.29 0.56
C PRO A 114 -9.07 -3.89 0.18
N ILE A 115 -8.58 -3.39 -0.95
CA ILE A 115 -9.01 -2.12 -1.54
C ILE A 115 -9.87 -2.38 -2.78
N ASN A 116 -10.97 -1.65 -2.92
CA ASN A 116 -11.88 -1.71 -4.04
C ASN A 116 -12.51 -0.32 -4.23
N LEU A 117 -11.73 0.57 -4.84
CA LEU A 117 -12.13 1.94 -5.13
C LEU A 117 -13.34 2.03 -6.08
N LEU A 118 -13.57 1.00 -6.90
CA LEU A 118 -14.75 0.93 -7.76
C LEU A 118 -16.05 0.81 -6.93
N SER A 119 -16.03 -0.04 -5.90
CA SER A 119 -17.17 -0.23 -5.00
C SER A 119 -17.30 0.89 -3.97
N ASN A 120 -16.16 1.44 -3.52
CA ASN A 120 -16.09 2.49 -2.53
C ASN A 120 -14.99 3.52 -2.87
N PRO A 121 -15.34 4.61 -3.59
CA PRO A 121 -14.37 5.63 -3.96
C PRO A 121 -13.71 6.36 -2.77
N ASN A 122 -14.32 6.34 -1.58
CA ASN A 122 -13.80 7.01 -0.38
C ASN A 122 -13.00 6.08 0.54
N GLN A 123 -12.69 4.84 0.10
CA GLN A 123 -12.16 3.82 1.00
C GLN A 123 -10.85 4.20 1.69
N LEU A 124 -10.00 5.02 1.08
CA LEU A 124 -8.79 5.49 1.76
C LEU A 124 -9.10 6.32 3.03
N PHE A 125 -10.18 7.10 3.03
CA PHE A 125 -10.64 7.78 4.25
C PHE A 125 -11.14 6.79 5.30
N ASP A 126 -11.87 5.75 4.89
CA ASP A 126 -12.36 4.71 5.80
C ASP A 126 -11.21 3.92 6.44
N VAL A 127 -10.12 3.69 5.68
CA VAL A 127 -8.90 3.08 6.19
C VAL A 127 -8.26 3.98 7.26
N ILE A 128 -8.14 5.29 7.03
CA ILE A 128 -7.63 6.23 8.05
C ILE A 128 -8.48 6.17 9.32
N GLN A 129 -9.81 6.25 9.19
CA GLN A 129 -10.72 6.19 10.33
C GLN A 129 -10.57 4.88 11.11
N THR A 130 -10.55 3.76 10.40
CA THR A 130 -10.40 2.43 11.03
C THR A 130 -9.07 2.33 11.77
N LEU A 131 -7.96 2.63 11.09
CA LEU A 131 -6.62 2.44 11.65
C LEU A 131 -6.25 3.45 12.73
N SER A 132 -6.83 4.66 12.73
CA SER A 132 -6.61 5.66 13.78
C SER A 132 -7.25 5.32 15.12
N THR A 133 -8.20 4.37 15.13
CA THR A 133 -8.89 3.92 16.35
C THR A 133 -8.33 2.63 16.93
N LEU A 134 -7.40 1.97 16.21
CA LEU A 134 -6.74 0.76 16.67
C LEU A 134 -5.54 1.12 17.58
N PRO A 135 -5.38 0.43 18.72
CA PRO A 135 -4.30 0.69 19.68
C PRO A 135 -2.90 0.33 19.13
#